data_AF-A0A2E0ZH88-F1
#
_entry.id   AF-A0A2E0ZH88-F1
#
_cell.length_a   1.000
_cell.length_b   1.000
_cell.length_c   1.000
_cell.angle_alpha   90.00
_cell.angle_beta   90.00
_cell.angle_gamma   90.00
#
_symmetry.space_group_name_H-M   'P 1'
#
loop_
_entity.id
_entity.type
_entity.pdbx_description
1 polymer ?
#
loop_
_entity_poly.entity_id
_entity_poly.type
_entity_poly.pdbx_seq_one_letter_code
_entity_poly.pdbx_strand_id
1 'polypeptide(L)'
;MSEIKMDYGLMEDMNKTFLQGVEQLQDTMQAMQNVANEMEDGALLGRGGTAFTEAIRGKLCPAISRLTDKFQELAEDINKAMEDMRSADTSTERMY
;
A
#
# COMPACT_ATOMS: atom_id res chain seq x y z
N MET A 1 -33.59 14.29 2.62
CA MET A 1 -32.26 13.83 3.04
C MET A 1 -31.45 13.68 1.77
N SER A 2 -30.27 14.28 1.65
CA SER A 2 -29.41 14.02 0.49
C SER A 2 -28.95 12.57 0.58
N GLU A 3 -29.38 11.75 -0.36
CA GLU A 3 -28.89 10.39 -0.51
C GLU A 3 -27.37 10.49 -0.72
N ILE A 4 -26.58 10.01 0.23
CA ILE A 4 -25.12 9.92 0.07
C ILE A 4 -24.90 8.84 -0.99
N LYS A 5 -24.70 9.26 -2.24
CA LYS A 5 -24.35 8.37 -3.34
C LYS A 5 -22.85 8.21 -3.43
N MET A 6 -22.40 6.95 -3.46
CA MET A 6 -21.01 6.61 -3.72
C MET A 6 -20.67 6.92 -5.18
N ASP A 7 -19.54 7.59 -5.41
CA ASP A 7 -18.94 7.68 -6.74
C ASP A 7 -18.11 6.42 -6.99
N TYR A 8 -18.72 5.43 -7.64
CA TYR A 8 -18.08 4.15 -7.93
C TYR A 8 -16.83 4.30 -8.80
N GLY A 9 -16.81 5.27 -9.73
CA GLY A 9 -15.64 5.50 -10.60
C GLY A 9 -14.44 6.00 -9.79
N LEU A 10 -14.68 6.98 -8.91
CA LEU A 10 -13.63 7.46 -8.01
C LEU A 10 -13.12 6.37 -7.07
N MET A 11 -14.02 5.52 -6.55
CA MET A 11 -13.61 4.40 -5.68
C MET A 11 -12.77 3.36 -6.42
N GLU A 12 -13.13 3.01 -7.66
CA GLU A 12 -12.33 2.11 -8.50
C GLU A 12 -10.94 2.69 -8.81
N ASP A 13 -10.86 3.99 -9.11
CA ASP A 13 -9.59 4.69 -9.33
C ASP A 13 -8.72 4.74 -8.06
N MET A 14 -9.33 4.94 -6.89
CA MET A 14 -8.63 4.90 -5.61
C MET A 14 -8.08 3.50 -5.32
N ASN A 15 -8.90 2.46 -5.48
CA ASN A 15 -8.48 1.06 -5.29
C ASN A 15 -7.29 0.71 -6.20
N LYS A 16 -7.37 1.07 -7.49
CA LYS A 16 -6.28 0.90 -8.45
C LYS A 16 -5.01 1.63 -8.01
N THR A 17 -5.15 2.87 -7.53
CA THR A 17 -4.02 3.67 -7.06
C THR A 17 -3.32 3.01 -5.87
N PHE A 18 -4.06 2.47 -4.91
CA PHE A 18 -3.47 1.76 -3.77
C PHE A 18 -2.74 0.49 -4.20
N LEU A 19 -3.32 -0.31 -5.10
CA LEU A 19 -2.67 -1.53 -5.62
C LEU A 19 -1.39 -1.22 -6.40
N GLN A 20 -1.40 -0.19 -7.24
CA GLN A 20 -0.18 0.27 -7.93
C GLN A 20 0.88 0.78 -6.93
N GLY A 21 0.44 1.48 -5.88
CA GLY A 21 1.33 1.91 -4.80
C GLY A 21 1.97 0.74 -4.06
N VAL A 22 1.24 -0.35 -3.84
CA VAL A 22 1.76 -1.60 -3.25
C VAL A 22 2.90 -2.17 -4.09
N GLU A 23 2.71 -2.29 -5.40
CA GLU A 23 3.75 -2.77 -6.33
C GLU A 23 5.00 -1.88 -6.26
N GLN A 24 4.81 -0.56 -6.34
CA GLN A 24 5.92 0.39 -6.28
C GLN A 24 6.68 0.33 -4.94
N LEU A 25 5.98 0.13 -3.82
CA LEU A 25 6.59 -0.01 -2.50
C LEU A 25 7.37 -1.32 -2.38
N GLN A 26 6.88 -2.42 -2.96
CA GLN A 26 7.60 -3.69 -3.02
C GLN A 26 8.89 -3.57 -3.83
N ASP A 27 8.84 -2.92 -4.99
CA ASP A 27 10.02 -2.64 -5.81
C ASP A 27 11.04 -1.77 -5.07
N THR A 28 10.56 -0.73 -4.38
CA THR A 28 11.40 0.15 -3.57
C THR A 28 12.08 -0.62 -2.44
N MET A 29 11.35 -1.50 -1.75
CA MET A 29 11.92 -2.34 -0.70
C MET A 29 13.01 -3.27 -1.24
N GLN A 30 12.78 -3.88 -2.40
CA GLN A 30 13.78 -4.74 -3.03
C GLN A 30 15.03 -3.95 -3.45
N ALA A 31 14.85 -2.76 -4.04
CA ALA A 31 15.97 -1.88 -4.39
C ALA A 31 16.78 -1.49 -3.15
N MET A 32 16.12 -1.16 -2.03
CA MET A 32 16.81 -0.81 -0.79
C MET A 32 17.55 -1.99 -0.16
N GLN A 33 16.98 -3.20 -0.21
CA GLN A 33 17.68 -4.43 0.20
C GLN A 33 18.95 -4.65 -0.63
N ASN A 34 18.89 -4.45 -1.95
CA ASN A 34 20.06 -4.58 -2.83
C ASN A 34 21.15 -3.56 -2.47
N VAL A 35 20.77 -2.29 -2.27
CA VAL A 35 21.71 -1.25 -1.80
C VAL A 35 22.35 -1.63 -0.47
N ALA A 36 21.58 -2.16 0.48
CA ALA A 36 22.11 -2.59 1.78
C ALA A 36 23.12 -3.74 1.64
N ASN A 37 22.88 -4.68 0.71
CA ASN A 37 23.80 -5.78 0.43
C ASN A 37 25.11 -5.27 -0.18
N GLU A 38 25.06 -4.39 -1.19
CA GLU A 38 26.25 -3.79 -1.80
C GLU A 38 27.12 -3.03 -0.78
N MET A 39 26.48 -2.32 0.15
CA MET A 39 27.17 -1.60 1.22
C MET A 39 27.83 -2.54 2.23
N GLU A 40 27.19 -3.67 2.54
CA GLU A 40 27.73 -4.72 3.42
C GLU A 40 28.89 -5.48 2.76
N ASP A 41 28.83 -5.71 1.45
CA ASP A 41 29.87 -6.39 0.66
C ASP A 41 31.13 -5.52 0.41
N GLY A 42 31.19 -4.34 1.03
CA GLY A 42 32.41 -3.55 1.13
C GLY A 42 32.45 -2.30 0.26
N ALA A 43 31.32 -1.88 -0.33
CA ALA A 43 31.24 -0.57 -0.97
C ALA A 43 31.46 0.58 0.05
N LEU A 44 31.09 0.38 1.31
CA LEU A 44 31.36 1.33 2.40
C LEU A 44 31.78 0.59 3.68
N LEU A 45 33.08 0.38 3.86
CA LEU A 45 33.62 -0.34 5.01
C LEU A 45 33.69 0.54 6.27
N GLY A 46 33.38 -0.06 7.43
CA GLY A 46 33.47 0.59 8.74
C GLY A 46 32.13 1.07 9.29
N ARG A 47 32.18 1.88 10.36
CA ARG A 47 31.01 2.28 11.16
C ARG A 47 29.89 2.94 10.35
N GLY A 48 30.24 3.68 9.29
CA GLY A 48 29.27 4.32 8.41
C GLY A 48 28.44 3.31 7.62
N GLY A 49 29.07 2.25 7.09
CA GLY A 49 28.39 1.24 6.30
C GLY A 49 27.47 0.39 7.17
N THR A 50 27.96 -0.02 8.34
CA THR A 50 27.15 -0.72 9.33
C THR A 50 25.92 0.11 9.72
N ALA A 51 26.10 1.39 10.06
CA ALA A 51 24.98 2.26 10.44
C ALA A 51 23.98 2.47 9.29
N PHE A 52 24.47 2.55 8.04
CA PHE A 52 23.62 2.72 6.86
C PHE A 52 22.82 1.45 6.55
N THR A 53 23.46 0.29 6.53
CA THR A 53 22.80 -1.02 6.36
C THR A 53 21.80 -1.28 7.47
N GLU A 54 22.14 -0.95 8.73
CA GLU A 54 21.22 -1.06 9.87
C GLU A 54 20.02 -0.10 9.73
N ALA A 55 20.23 1.14 9.29
CA ALA A 55 19.13 2.07 9.05
C ALA A 55 18.18 1.57 7.95
N ILE A 56 18.71 0.99 6.87
CA ILE A 56 17.89 0.43 5.79
C ILE A 56 17.09 -0.77 6.29
N ARG A 57 17.77 -1.78 6.84
CA ARG A 57 17.14 -3.06 7.21
C ARG A 57 16.30 -2.95 8.48
N GLY A 58 16.74 -2.16 9.45
CA GLY A 58 16.11 -2.02 10.76
C GLY A 58 15.04 -0.95 10.85
N LYS A 59 15.02 0.03 9.93
CA LYS A 59 14.03 1.14 9.99
C LYS A 59 13.26 1.31 8.69
N LEU A 60 13.95 1.50 7.56
CA LEU A 60 13.31 1.83 6.30
C LEU A 60 12.48 0.66 5.74
N CYS A 61 13.07 -0.53 5.58
CA CYS A 61 12.34 -1.69 5.03
C CYS A 61 11.10 -2.05 5.90
N PRO A 62 11.19 -2.08 7.24
CA PRO A 62 10.01 -2.27 8.09
C PRO A 62 8.96 -1.15 7.94
N ALA A 63 9.38 0.11 7.73
CA ALA A 63 8.44 1.20 7.50
C ALA A 63 7.72 1.09 6.15
N ILE A 64 8.44 0.68 5.09
CA ILE A 64 7.86 0.39 3.79
C ILE A 64 6.86 -0.76 3.90
N SER A 65 7.22 -1.85 4.57
CA SER A 65 6.30 -2.99 4.79
C SER A 65 5.00 -2.55 5.47
N ARG A 66 5.07 -1.76 6.56
CA ARG A 66 3.87 -1.24 7.24
C ARG A 66 3.01 -0.35 6.33
N LEU A 67 3.65 0.44 5.46
CA LEU A 67 2.93 1.29 4.51
C LEU A 67 2.24 0.44 3.43
N THR A 68 2.93 -0.59 2.93
CA THR A 68 2.37 -1.57 1.98
C THR A 68 1.15 -2.26 2.57
N ASP A 69 1.23 -2.74 3.82
CA ASP A 69 0.10 -3.38 4.51
C ASP A 69 -1.10 -2.43 4.60
N LYS A 70 -0.86 -1.14 4.88
CA LYS A 70 -1.92 -0.12 4.93
C LYS A 70 -2.52 0.18 3.57
N PHE A 71 -1.75 0.15 2.50
CA PHE A 71 -2.33 0.32 1.16
C PHE A 71 -3.20 -0.87 0.77
N GLN A 72 -2.80 -2.10 1.14
CA GLN A 72 -3.62 -3.30 0.92
C GLN A 72 -4.92 -3.24 1.73
N GLU A 73 -4.85 -2.87 3.01
CA GLU A 73 -6.02 -2.68 3.87
C GLU A 73 -7.00 -1.66 3.28
N LEU A 74 -6.51 -0.50 2.83
CA LEU A 74 -7.35 0.53 2.22
C LEU A 74 -7.98 0.07 0.91
N ALA A 75 -7.26 -0.69 0.08
CA ALA A 75 -7.81 -1.28 -1.14
C ALA A 75 -8.94 -2.27 -0.82
N GLU A 76 -8.75 -3.15 0.17
CA GLU A 76 -9.79 -4.07 0.63
C GLU A 76 -11.02 -3.36 1.16
N ASP A 77 -10.84 -2.32 1.97
CA ASP A 77 -11.93 -1.54 2.55
C ASP A 77 -12.75 -0.82 1.47
N ILE A 78 -12.11 -0.30 0.43
CA ILE A 78 -12.80 0.30 -0.71
C ILE A 78 -13.63 -0.76 -1.45
N ASN A 79 -13.07 -1.95 -1.70
CA ASN A 79 -13.82 -3.01 -2.37
C ASN A 79 -15.05 -3.45 -1.56
N LYS A 80 -14.89 -3.63 -0.24
CA LYS A 80 -16.02 -3.95 0.67
C LYS A 80 -17.08 -2.86 0.63
N ALA A 81 -16.68 -1.59 0.73
CA ALA A 81 -17.62 -0.48 0.70
C ALA A 81 -18.41 -0.42 -0.64
N MET A 82 -17.76 -0.70 -1.77
CA MET A 82 -18.44 -0.78 -3.06
C MET A 82 -19.43 -1.95 -3.14
N GLU A 83 -19.08 -3.12 -2.60
CA GLU A 83 -19.96 -4.29 -2.54
C GLU A 83 -21.19 -4.05 -1.66
N ASP A 84 -20.99 -3.44 -0.48
CA ASP A 84 -22.05 -3.09 0.46
C ASP A 84 -23.05 -2.11 -0.17
N MET A 85 -22.56 -1.06 -0.83
CA MET A 85 -23.42 -0.07 -1.50
C MET A 85 -24.18 -0.65 -2.69
N ARG A 86 -23.53 -1.48 -3.54
CA ARG A 86 -24.23 -2.16 -4.65
C ARG A 86 -25.34 -3.09 -4.14
N SER A 87 -25.10 -3.75 -3.00
CA SER A 87 -26.10 -4.61 -2.35
C SER A 87 -27.27 -3.79 -1.77
N ALA A 88 -26.98 -2.62 -1.18
CA ALA A 88 -28.00 -1.70 -0.67
C ALA A 88 -28.87 -1.12 -1.81
N ASP A 89 -28.24 -0.72 -2.92
CA ASP A 89 -28.95 -0.19 -4.09
C ASP A 89 -29.89 -1.25 -4.69
N THR A 90 -29.40 -2.47 -4.92
CA THR A 90 -30.22 -3.57 -5.50
C THR A 90 -31.33 -4.08 -4.58
N SER A 91 -31.14 -4.05 -3.25
CA SER A 91 -32.20 -4.40 -2.30
C SER A 91 -33.28 -3.33 -2.22
N THR A 92 -32.90 -2.05 -2.34
CA THR A 92 -33.84 -0.92 -2.37
C THR A 92 -34.68 -0.93 -3.66
N GLU A 93 -34.07 -1.21 -4.82
CA GLU A 93 -34.78 -1.34 -6.10
C GLU A 93 -35.82 -2.47 -6.11
N ARG A 94 -35.64 -3.55 -5.33
CA ARG A 94 -36.61 -4.66 -5.24
C ARG A 94 -37.78 -4.39 -4.31
N MET A 95 -37.70 -3.37 -3.47
CA MET A 95 -38.74 -3.02 -2.49
C MET A 95 -39.79 -2.04 -3.03
N TYR A 96 -39.53 -1.43 -4.19
CA TYR A 96 -40.43 -0.53 -4.92
C TYR A 96 -40.91 -1.17 -6.23
#